data_AF-A0A520GCR3-F1
#
_entry.id   AF-A0A520GCR3-F1
#
_cell.length_a   1.000
_cell.length_b   1.000
_cell.length_c   1.000
_cell.angle_alpha   90.00
_cell.angle_beta   90.00
_cell.angle_gamma   90.00
#
_symmetry.space_group_name_H-M   'P 1'
#
loop_
_entity.id
_entity.type
_entity.pdbx_description
1 polymer ?
#
loop_
_entity_poly.entity_id
_entity_poly.type
_entity_poly.pdbx_seq_one_letter_code
_entity_poly.pdbx_strand_id
1 'polypeptide(L)'
;MSNRIDYAKASPEGFKAFGGVYVTVQKSGLPKELVDMVYLRVSQINGCAYCIDMHSRDLLKSGLAVDKLVLVTAWREAGEVFSPRERVALAWSETVTRVAETGVPDADYEAAAAEFSEKELADLTYAIGLMNAFNRFGITFRSTPAAAAAARA
;
A
#
# COMPACT_ATOMS: atom_id res chain seq x y z
N MET A 1 -14.78 -17.62 -6.54
CA MET A 1 -15.24 -16.45 -5.76
C MET A 1 -16.09 -15.55 -6.66
N SER A 2 -17.34 -15.30 -6.27
CA SER A 2 -18.20 -14.30 -6.91
C SER A 2 -17.94 -12.91 -6.30
N ASN A 3 -17.86 -11.90 -7.17
CA ASN A 3 -17.84 -10.50 -6.77
C ASN A 3 -19.19 -10.16 -6.09
N ARG A 4 -19.18 -9.46 -4.96
CA ARG A 4 -20.40 -9.14 -4.19
C ARG A 4 -21.09 -7.90 -4.75
N ILE A 5 -20.35 -6.79 -4.89
CA ILE A 5 -20.86 -5.50 -5.36
C ILE A 5 -19.77 -4.83 -6.19
N ASP A 6 -20.15 -4.25 -7.34
CA ASP A 6 -19.32 -3.26 -8.02
C ASP A 6 -19.52 -1.89 -7.36
N TYR A 7 -18.70 -1.58 -6.37
CA TYR A 7 -18.83 -0.37 -5.56
C TYR A 7 -18.54 0.91 -6.35
N ALA A 8 -17.70 0.84 -7.39
CA ALA A 8 -17.43 1.97 -8.26
C ALA A 8 -18.66 2.33 -9.11
N LYS A 9 -19.44 1.33 -9.52
CA LYS A 9 -20.73 1.55 -10.20
C LYS A 9 -21.86 1.93 -9.24
N ALA A 10 -21.88 1.33 -8.05
CA ALA A 10 -22.95 1.54 -7.07
C ALA A 10 -22.88 2.92 -6.39
N SER A 11 -21.68 3.48 -6.19
CA SER A 11 -21.47 4.81 -5.62
C SER A 11 -20.25 5.49 -6.28
N PRO A 12 -20.43 6.05 -7.50
CA PRO A 12 -19.33 6.60 -8.28
C PRO A 12 -18.69 7.83 -7.66
N GLU A 13 -19.45 8.67 -6.96
CA GLU A 13 -18.94 9.88 -6.29
C GLU A 13 -17.97 9.51 -5.17
N GLY A 14 -18.30 8.48 -4.38
CA GLY A 14 -17.43 7.97 -3.32
C GLY A 14 -16.13 7.43 -3.89
N PHE A 15 -16.19 6.60 -4.93
CA PHE A 15 -14.99 6.08 -5.60
C PHE A 15 -14.13 7.21 -6.19
N LYS A 16 -14.75 8.22 -6.81
CA LYS A 16 -14.06 9.39 -7.37
C LYS A 16 -13.32 10.19 -6.29
N ALA A 17 -13.88 10.34 -5.10
CA ALA A 17 -13.23 11.04 -3.99
C ALA A 17 -11.93 10.36 -3.57
N PHE A 18 -11.93 9.02 -3.40
CA PHE A 18 -10.71 8.25 -3.14
C PHE A 18 -9.71 8.33 -4.31
N GLY A 19 -10.21 8.36 -5.55
CA GLY A 19 -9.38 8.61 -6.74
C GLY A 19 -8.68 9.98 -6.72
N GLY A 20 -9.32 11.00 -6.15
CA GLY A 20 -8.71 12.31 -5.93
C GLY A 20 -7.50 12.23 -4.99
N VAL A 21 -7.63 11.49 -3.87
CA VAL A 21 -6.52 11.24 -2.94
C VAL A 21 -5.39 10.48 -3.64
N TYR A 22 -5.72 9.45 -4.43
CA TYR A 22 -4.73 8.71 -5.23
C TYR A 22 -3.92 9.63 -6.14
N VAL A 23 -4.60 10.50 -6.90
CA VAL A 23 -3.93 11.47 -7.80
C VAL A 23 -3.05 12.43 -7.03
N THR A 24 -3.47 12.89 -5.85
CA THR A 24 -2.64 13.75 -4.98
C THR A 24 -1.37 13.03 -4.56
N VAL A 25 -1.47 11.78 -4.11
CA VAL A 25 -0.29 10.97 -3.72
C VAL A 25 0.63 10.71 -4.93
N GLN A 26 0.10 10.42 -6.12
CA GLN A 26 0.92 10.26 -7.33
C GLN A 26 1.64 11.53 -7.78
N LYS A 27 1.15 12.70 -7.34
CA LYS A 27 1.79 14.01 -7.55
C LYS A 27 2.61 14.46 -6.33
N SER A 28 2.70 13.64 -5.29
CA SER A 28 3.64 13.88 -4.19
C SER A 28 5.07 13.76 -4.73
N GLY A 29 6.03 14.42 -4.08
CA GLY A 29 7.45 14.27 -4.42
C GLY A 29 8.01 12.89 -4.08
N LEU A 30 7.20 11.98 -3.53
CA LEU A 30 7.63 10.64 -3.15
C LEU A 30 7.93 9.79 -4.41
N PRO A 31 9.00 8.99 -4.40
CA PRO A 31 9.26 8.06 -5.48
C PRO A 31 8.09 7.10 -5.69
N LYS A 32 7.68 6.90 -6.95
CA LYS A 32 6.57 6.01 -7.28
C LYS A 32 6.79 4.57 -6.76
N GLU A 33 8.00 4.03 -6.92
CA GLU A 33 8.36 2.70 -6.42
C GLU A 33 8.15 2.58 -4.90
N LEU A 34 8.50 3.62 -4.13
CA LEU A 34 8.29 3.66 -2.68
C LEU A 34 6.80 3.60 -2.32
N VAL A 35 5.97 4.39 -3.01
CA VAL A 35 4.51 4.42 -2.79
C VAL A 35 3.87 3.07 -3.12
N ASP A 36 4.22 2.48 -4.27
CA ASP A 36 3.67 1.17 -4.67
C ASP A 36 4.12 0.04 -3.73
N MET A 37 5.35 0.11 -3.21
CA MET A 37 5.86 -0.83 -2.21
C MET A 37 5.14 -0.70 -0.86
N VAL A 38 4.86 0.54 -0.42
CA VAL A 38 4.02 0.80 0.75
C VAL A 38 2.61 0.23 0.52
N TYR A 39 2.02 0.45 -0.65
CA TYR A 39 0.71 -0.11 -0.97
C TYR A 39 0.69 -1.65 -0.93
N LEU A 40 1.73 -2.29 -1.45
CA LEU A 40 1.91 -3.73 -1.35
C LEU A 40 2.00 -4.17 0.11
N ARG A 41 2.81 -3.52 0.94
CA ARG A 41 3.00 -3.91 2.35
C ARG A 41 1.72 -3.77 3.16
N VAL A 42 1.02 -2.65 3.02
CA VAL A 42 -0.30 -2.42 3.65
C VAL A 42 -1.28 -3.52 3.25
N SER A 43 -1.30 -3.88 1.96
CA SER A 43 -2.19 -4.91 1.42
C SER A 43 -1.86 -6.33 1.92
N GLN A 44 -0.57 -6.64 2.12
CA GLN A 44 -0.12 -7.90 2.71
C GLN A 44 -0.56 -8.03 4.17
N ILE A 45 -0.48 -6.94 4.94
CA ILE A 45 -0.92 -6.91 6.35
C ILE A 45 -2.43 -7.14 6.44
N ASN A 46 -3.20 -6.44 5.60
CA ASN A 46 -4.66 -6.53 5.61
C ASN A 46 -5.22 -7.78 4.91
N GLY A 47 -4.40 -8.52 4.15
CA GLY A 47 -4.85 -9.70 3.40
C GLY A 47 -5.71 -9.40 2.16
N CYS A 48 -5.56 -8.23 1.54
CA CYS A 48 -6.29 -7.90 0.31
C CYS A 48 -5.64 -8.59 -0.92
N ALA A 49 -6.06 -9.81 -1.26
CA ALA A 49 -5.50 -10.55 -2.40
C ALA A 49 -5.57 -9.78 -3.73
N TYR A 50 -6.64 -9.02 -3.98
CA TYR A 50 -6.78 -8.18 -5.17
C TYR A 50 -5.69 -7.10 -5.23
N CYS A 51 -5.50 -6.40 -4.11
CA CYS A 51 -4.55 -5.30 -3.99
C CYS A 51 -3.11 -5.83 -4.04
N ILE A 52 -2.83 -6.98 -3.43
CA ILE A 52 -1.52 -7.66 -3.49
C ILE A 52 -1.16 -8.00 -4.94
N ASP A 53 -2.08 -8.60 -5.70
CA ASP A 53 -1.85 -8.97 -7.11
C ASP A 53 -1.65 -7.72 -7.98
N MET A 54 -2.45 -6.67 -7.77
CA MET A 54 -2.34 -5.41 -8.52
C MET A 54 -1.00 -4.72 -8.27
N HIS A 55 -0.64 -4.44 -7.01
CA HIS A 55 0.58 -3.72 -6.70
C HIS A 55 1.85 -4.53 -6.98
N SER A 56 1.81 -5.86 -6.82
CA SER A 56 2.92 -6.73 -7.26
C SER A 56 3.17 -6.60 -8.76
N ARG A 57 2.11 -6.59 -9.58
CA ARG A 57 2.25 -6.42 -11.04
C ARG A 57 2.77 -5.05 -11.41
N ASP A 58 2.32 -4.01 -10.73
CA ASP A 58 2.75 -2.64 -11.02
C ASP A 58 4.22 -2.42 -10.67
N LEU A 59 4.70 -2.98 -9.56
CA LEU A 59 6.13 -2.99 -9.20
C LEU A 59 6.98 -3.80 -10.19
N LEU A 60 6.50 -4.96 -10.65
CA LEU A 60 7.21 -5.73 -11.68
C LEU A 60 7.28 -4.97 -13.01
N LYS A 61 6.20 -4.29 -13.41
CA LYS A 61 6.19 -3.44 -14.62
C LYS A 61 7.13 -2.24 -14.49
N SER A 62 7.36 -1.71 -13.29
CA SER A 62 8.32 -0.63 -13.05
C SER A 62 9.78 -1.11 -12.99
N GLY A 63 10.02 -2.42 -13.07
CA GLY A 63 11.35 -3.01 -13.08
C GLY A 63 11.88 -3.43 -11.70
N LEU A 64 11.03 -3.47 -10.66
CA LEU A 64 11.43 -4.00 -9.36
C LEU A 64 11.85 -5.47 -9.50
N ALA A 65 13.02 -5.82 -8.95
CA ALA A 65 13.48 -7.20 -8.94
C ALA A 65 12.52 -8.12 -8.15
N VAL A 66 12.30 -9.33 -8.68
CA VAL A 66 11.43 -10.34 -8.03
C VAL A 66 11.92 -10.64 -6.61
N ASP A 67 13.23 -10.74 -6.40
CA ASP A 67 13.82 -11.01 -5.09
C ASP A 67 13.45 -9.92 -4.07
N LYS A 68 13.51 -8.64 -4.45
CA LYS A 68 13.08 -7.52 -3.59
C LYS A 68 11.58 -7.57 -3.34
N LEU A 69 10.77 -7.84 -4.36
CA LEU A 69 9.31 -7.95 -4.26
C LEU A 69 8.88 -9.00 -3.22
N VAL A 70 9.43 -10.22 -3.30
CA VAL A 70 9.04 -11.31 -2.39
C VAL A 70 9.52 -11.08 -0.96
N LEU A 71 10.61 -10.30 -0.79
CA LEU A 71 11.17 -9.97 0.52
C LEU A 71 10.45 -8.81 1.23
N VAL A 72 9.50 -8.11 0.59
CA VAL A 72 8.74 -7.00 1.23
C VAL A 72 8.05 -7.45 2.51
N THR A 73 7.59 -8.69 2.62
CA THR A 73 6.97 -9.22 3.85
C THR A 73 7.96 -9.42 5.00
N ALA A 74 9.25 -9.57 4.69
CA ALA A 74 10.35 -9.88 5.59
C ALA A 74 11.45 -8.82 5.54
N TRP A 75 11.08 -7.58 5.20
CA TRP A 75 12.03 -6.50 4.88
C TRP A 75 13.03 -6.19 5.99
N ARG A 76 12.66 -6.42 7.26
CA ARG A 76 13.53 -6.19 8.43
C ARG A 76 14.77 -7.10 8.43
N GLU A 77 14.65 -8.31 7.93
CA GLU A 77 15.72 -9.32 7.86
C GLU A 77 16.44 -9.33 6.51
N ALA A 78 15.96 -8.55 5.54
CA ALA A 78 16.46 -8.56 4.16
C ALA A 78 17.71 -7.68 3.94
N GLY A 79 18.27 -7.10 5.01
CA GLY A 79 19.48 -6.28 4.93
C GLY A 79 19.39 -5.18 3.87
N GLU A 80 20.48 -4.98 3.13
CA GLU A 80 20.66 -3.89 2.14
C GLU A 80 19.80 -4.01 0.86
N VAL A 81 18.89 -5.00 0.78
CA VAL A 81 17.88 -5.08 -0.29
C VAL A 81 16.95 -3.85 -0.26
N PHE A 82 16.71 -3.29 0.92
CA PHE A 82 15.93 -2.07 1.11
C PHE A 82 16.83 -0.96 1.63
N SER A 83 16.75 0.20 0.98
CA SER A 83 17.43 1.42 1.41
C SER A 83 16.90 1.92 2.78
N PRO A 84 17.65 2.77 3.50
CA PRO A 84 17.19 3.35 4.75
C PRO A 84 15.80 4.00 4.65
N ARG A 85 15.58 4.81 3.59
CA ARG A 85 14.29 5.46 3.32
C ARG A 85 13.14 4.48 3.17
N GLU A 86 13.37 3.38 2.46
CA GLU A 86 12.36 2.34 2.25
C GLU A 86 12.06 1.59 3.54
N ARG A 87 13.08 1.28 4.36
CA ARG A 87 12.89 0.65 5.67
C ARG A 87 12.04 1.53 6.60
N VAL A 88 12.28 2.84 6.62
CA VAL A 88 11.48 3.77 7.42
C VAL A 88 10.04 3.86 6.89
N ALA A 89 9.84 3.93 5.57
CA ALA A 89 8.49 3.93 4.99
C ALA A 89 7.73 2.62 5.28
N LEU A 90 8.41 1.47 5.21
CA LEU A 90 7.83 0.17 5.52
C LEU A 90 7.48 0.04 7.00
N ALA A 91 8.36 0.51 7.90
CA ALA A 91 8.08 0.58 9.33
C ALA A 91 6.86 1.46 9.62
N TRP A 92 6.84 2.68 9.08
CA TRP A 92 5.71 3.61 9.23
C TRP A 92 4.41 3.02 8.69
N SER A 93 4.47 2.32 7.55
CA SER A 93 3.30 1.64 6.97
C SER A 93 2.75 0.53 7.89
N GLU A 94 3.62 -0.22 8.56
CA GLU A 94 3.21 -1.26 9.52
C GLU A 94 2.56 -0.66 10.76
N THR A 95 3.17 0.39 11.32
CA THR A 95 2.68 1.08 12.52
C THR A 95 1.32 1.71 12.28
N VAL A 96 1.17 2.49 11.20
CA VAL A 96 -0.08 3.20 10.88
C VAL A 96 -1.18 2.23 10.42
N THR A 97 -0.84 1.15 9.69
CA THR A 97 -1.84 0.15 9.29
C THR A 97 -2.44 -0.56 10.51
N ARG A 98 -1.64 -0.80 11.54
CA ARG A 98 -2.07 -1.41 12.81
C ARG A 98 -2.36 -0.39 13.91
N VAL A 99 -2.81 0.80 13.55
CA VAL A 99 -3.05 1.91 14.51
C VAL A 99 -3.87 1.51 15.74
N ALA A 100 -4.83 0.60 15.62
CA ALA A 100 -5.64 0.12 16.74
C ALA A 100 -4.84 -0.72 17.76
N GLU A 101 -3.73 -1.32 17.33
CA GLU A 101 -2.83 -2.13 18.17
C GLU A 101 -1.62 -1.31 18.63
N THR A 102 -1.08 -0.45 17.77
CA THR A 102 0.18 0.27 18.01
C THR A 102 -0.03 1.59 18.74
N GLY A 103 -1.16 2.26 18.51
CA GLY A 103 -1.39 3.63 19.00
C GLY A 103 -0.46 4.69 18.39
N VAL A 104 0.37 4.32 17.39
CA VAL A 104 1.42 5.15 16.78
C VAL A 104 2.37 5.75 17.85
N PRO A 105 3.30 4.95 18.41
CA PRO A 105 4.22 5.42 19.43
C PRO A 105 5.09 6.59 18.95
N ASP A 106 5.44 7.50 19.85
CA ASP A 106 6.26 8.69 19.52
C ASP A 106 7.58 8.30 18.85
N ALA A 107 8.24 7.22 19.30
CA ALA A 107 9.48 6.74 18.70
C ALA A 107 9.34 6.33 17.22
N ASP A 108 8.19 5.78 16.82
CA ASP A 108 7.93 5.42 15.42
C ASP A 108 7.68 6.68 14.57
N TYR A 109 6.99 7.68 15.15
CA TYR A 109 6.80 8.98 14.51
C TYR A 109 8.14 9.72 14.34
N GLU A 110 8.95 9.81 15.39
CA GLU A 110 10.26 10.47 15.38
C GLU A 110 11.20 9.84 14.36
N ALA A 111 11.21 8.50 14.27
CA ALA A 111 11.98 7.79 13.25
C ALA A 111 11.52 8.12 11.83
N ALA A 112 10.21 8.23 11.60
CA ALA A 112 9.66 8.63 10.30
C ALA A 112 9.97 10.10 9.98
N ALA A 113 9.79 11.00 10.94
CA ALA A 113 10.03 12.43 10.80
C ALA A 113 11.51 12.78 10.60
N ALA A 114 12.44 11.92 11.04
CA ALA A 114 13.86 12.08 10.79
C ALA A 114 14.27 11.82 9.33
N GLU A 115 13.48 11.02 8.59
CA GLU A 115 13.77 10.63 7.20
C GLU A 115 12.93 11.43 6.18
N PHE A 116 11.70 11.78 6.53
CA PHE A 116 10.75 12.45 5.63
C PHE A 116 10.51 13.90 6.08
N SER A 117 10.43 14.83 5.12
CA SER A 117 9.90 16.17 5.41
C SER A 117 8.44 16.09 5.88
N GLU A 118 7.95 17.12 6.58
CA GLU A 118 6.55 17.16 7.05
C GLU A 118 5.55 16.88 5.93
N LYS A 119 5.78 17.47 4.75
CA LYS A 119 4.94 17.24 3.57
C LYS A 119 5.01 15.78 3.08
N GLU A 120 6.21 15.22 2.98
CA GLU A 120 6.38 13.83 2.52
C GLU A 120 5.79 12.84 3.52
N LEU A 121 5.94 13.07 4.82
CA LEU A 121 5.36 12.23 5.86
C LEU A 121 3.82 12.29 5.83
N ALA A 122 3.24 13.48 5.60
CA ALA A 122 1.81 13.63 5.40
C ALA A 122 1.34 12.89 4.14
N ASP A 123 2.03 13.06 3.01
CA ASP A 123 1.70 12.37 1.74
C ASP A 123 1.83 10.84 1.86
N LEU A 124 2.87 10.36 2.56
CA LEU A 124 3.07 8.94 2.86
C LEU A 124 1.94 8.40 3.74
N THR A 125 1.52 9.17 4.74
CA THR A 125 0.40 8.80 5.62
C THR A 125 -0.93 8.79 4.86
N TYR A 126 -1.16 9.71 3.93
CA TYR A 126 -2.31 9.66 3.01
C TYR A 126 -2.27 8.42 2.13
N ALA A 127 -1.10 8.02 1.63
CA ALA A 127 -0.94 6.78 0.87
C ALA A 127 -1.34 5.55 1.72
N ILE A 128 -0.85 5.46 2.96
CA ILE A 128 -1.18 4.36 3.88
C ILE A 128 -2.68 4.32 4.21
N GLY A 129 -3.28 5.48 4.52
CA GLY A 129 -4.72 5.59 4.80
C GLY A 129 -5.59 5.23 3.60
N LEU A 130 -5.23 5.72 2.42
CA LEU A 130 -5.89 5.41 1.16
C LEU A 130 -5.86 3.90 0.87
N MET A 131 -4.71 3.25 1.07
CA MET A 131 -4.61 1.82 0.81
C MET A 131 -5.34 0.98 1.85
N ASN A 132 -5.34 1.41 3.10
CA ASN A 132 -6.21 0.83 4.13
C ASN A 132 -7.70 0.90 3.75
N ALA A 133 -8.15 2.00 3.13
CA ALA A 133 -9.51 2.12 2.61
C ALA A 133 -9.76 1.17 1.43
N PHE A 134 -8.89 1.16 0.41
CA PHE A 134 -9.05 0.26 -0.73
C PHE A 134 -8.99 -1.21 -0.37
N ASN A 135 -8.15 -1.61 0.59
CA ASN A 135 -8.13 -2.97 1.12
C ASN A 135 -9.49 -3.35 1.72
N ARG A 136 -10.12 -2.46 2.49
CA ARG A 136 -11.46 -2.68 3.04
C ARG A 136 -12.50 -2.86 1.94
N PHE A 137 -12.42 -2.08 0.86
CA PHE A 137 -13.33 -2.25 -0.28
C PHE A 137 -13.10 -3.59 -0.98
N GLY A 138 -11.85 -3.89 -1.33
CA GLY A 138 -11.48 -5.11 -2.06
C GLY A 138 -11.86 -6.40 -1.31
N ILE A 139 -11.62 -6.43 0.00
CA ILE A 139 -11.96 -7.56 0.86
C ILE A 139 -13.49 -7.66 1.04
N THR A 140 -14.15 -6.55 1.41
CA THR A 140 -15.59 -6.54 1.70
C THR A 140 -16.40 -6.94 0.48
N PHE A 141 -16.02 -6.45 -0.70
CA PHE A 141 -16.76 -6.69 -1.93
C PHE A 141 -16.24 -7.86 -2.77
N ARG A 142 -15.18 -8.56 -2.31
CA ARG A 142 -14.57 -9.73 -3.00
C ARG A 142 -14.11 -9.39 -4.42
N SER A 143 -13.38 -8.28 -4.56
CA SER A 143 -12.69 -7.95 -5.80
C SER A 143 -11.80 -9.12 -6.24
N THR A 144 -11.86 -9.49 -7.52
CA THR A 144 -11.19 -10.68 -8.03
C THR A 144 -9.79 -10.31 -8.53
N PRO A 145 -8.71 -10.90 -7.98
CA PRO A 145 -7.36 -10.71 -8.51
C PRO A 145 -7.28 -11.11 -9.99
N ALA A 146 -6.46 -10.42 -10.78
CA ALA A 146 -6.22 -10.77 -12.18
C ALA A 146 -5.65 -12.20 -12.30
N ALA A 147 -4.78 -12.62 -11.39
CA ALA A 147 -4.28 -14.00 -11.32
C ALA A 147 -5.41 -15.03 -11.19
N ALA A 148 -6.40 -14.74 -10.34
CA ALA A 148 -7.53 -15.62 -10.11
C ALA A 148 -8.56 -15.61 -11.26
N ALA A 149 -8.64 -14.50 -12.01
CA ALA A 149 -9.44 -14.43 -13.22
C ALA A 149 -8.81 -15.25 -14.36
N ALA A 150 -7.49 -15.13 -14.55
CA ALA A 150 -6.75 -15.89 -15.55
C ALA A 150 -6.81 -17.40 -15.31
N ALA A 151 -6.74 -17.86 -14.06
CA ALA A 151 -6.82 -19.28 -13.72
C ALA A 151 -8.20 -19.94 -13.97
N ARG A 152 -9.23 -19.14 -14.29
CA ARG A 152 -10.58 -19.64 -14.64
C ARG A 152 -10.83 -19.69 -16.13
N ALA A 153 -9.97 -19.06 -16.93
CA ALA A 153 -10.03 -19.05 -18.39
C ALA A 153 -9.40 -20.31 -18.96
#